data_AF-A0A287D0S6-F1
#
_entry.id   AF-A0A287D0S6-F1
#
_cell.length_a   1.000
_cell.length_b   1.000
_cell.length_c   1.000
_cell.angle_alpha   90.00
_cell.angle_beta   90.00
_cell.angle_gamma   90.00
#
_symmetry.space_group_name_H-M   'P 1'
#
loop_
_entity.id
_entity.type
_entity.pdbx_description
1 polymer ?
#
loop_
_entity_poly.entity_id
_entity_poly.type
_entity_poly.pdbx_seq_one_letter_code
_entity_poly.pdbx_strand_id
1 'polypeptide(L)'
;MEIKKRINMELRNRALGEVTELVLDNCLCVHGEIEDLNDTFKELEFLSMAIVELSLLAQLPSLNKLRKLELSDNDDYVEEGEEEEEEKEEENAEDDGEEEDN
;
A
#
# COMPACT_ATOMS: atom_id res chain seq x y z
N MET A 1 2.54 9.33 9.49
CA MET A 1 3.19 10.63 9.20
C MET A 1 3.27 10.78 7.68
N GLU A 2 2.99 11.93 7.07
CA GLU A 2 3.04 12.04 5.59
C GLU A 2 4.49 12.00 5.07
N ILE A 3 4.74 11.31 3.96
CA ILE A 3 6.07 11.21 3.33
C ILE A 3 6.67 12.60 3.08
N LYS A 4 5.90 13.53 2.50
CA LYS A 4 6.31 14.91 2.25
C LYS A 4 6.82 15.64 3.50
N LYS A 5 6.12 15.46 4.63
CA LYS A 5 6.55 16.05 5.91
C LYS A 5 7.85 15.41 6.40
N ARG A 6 8.00 14.10 6.25
CA ARG A 6 9.24 13.40 6.62
C ARG A 6 10.42 13.87 5.79
N ILE A 7 10.26 14.01 4.47
CA ILE A 7 11.29 14.56 3.58
C ILE A 7 11.71 15.96 4.04
N ASN A 8 10.75 16.84 4.32
CA ASN A 8 11.04 18.21 4.77
C ASN A 8 11.85 18.24 6.08
N MET A 9 11.54 17.33 7.00
CA MET A 9 12.31 17.18 8.24
C MET A 9 13.72 16.63 8.01
N GLU A 10 13.90 15.74 7.05
CA GLU A 10 15.20 15.12 6.75
C GLU A 10 16.15 16.06 6.01
N LEU A 11 15.59 17.00 5.24
CA LEU A 11 16.34 18.05 4.58
C LEU A 11 17.09 18.93 5.60
N ARG A 12 16.51 19.23 6.77
CA ARG A 12 17.16 20.07 7.81
C ARG A 12 17.84 21.33 7.25
N ASN A 13 17.17 22.04 6.33
CA ASN A 13 17.69 23.19 5.57
C ASN A 13 18.76 22.91 4.51
N ARG A 14 19.03 21.65 4.18
CA ARG A 14 19.88 21.26 3.05
C ARG A 14 19.06 21.21 1.77
N ALA A 15 19.74 21.35 0.64
CA ALA A 15 19.11 21.16 -0.65
C ALA A 15 18.77 19.67 -0.87
N LEU A 16 17.68 19.39 -1.59
CA LEU A 16 17.28 18.03 -2.00
C LEU A 16 18.42 17.27 -2.70
N GLY A 17 19.19 17.99 -3.52
CA GLY A 17 20.35 17.44 -4.23
C GLY A 17 21.58 17.20 -3.36
N GLU A 18 21.61 17.60 -2.09
CA GLU A 18 22.72 17.33 -1.17
C GLU A 18 22.40 16.20 -0.18
N VAL A 19 21.16 15.68 -0.22
CA VAL A 19 20.73 14.58 0.63
C VAL A 19 21.24 13.27 0.06
N THR A 20 22.09 12.59 0.82
CA THR A 20 22.66 11.29 0.46
C THR A 20 21.88 10.12 1.06
N GLU A 21 21.16 10.35 2.15
CA GLU A 21 20.43 9.32 2.88
C GLU A 21 19.03 9.84 3.23
N LEU A 22 18.00 9.05 2.90
CA LEU A 22 16.61 9.40 3.16
C LEU A 22 15.89 8.21 3.80
N VAL A 23 15.31 8.44 4.98
CA VAL A 23 14.59 7.43 5.76
C VAL A 23 13.13 7.82 5.88
N LEU A 24 12.27 7.09 5.17
CA LEU A 24 10.83 7.32 5.04
C LEU A 24 10.01 6.23 5.73
N ASP A 25 10.53 5.65 6.80
CA ASP A 25 9.85 4.59 7.54
C ASP A 25 8.58 5.09 8.24
N ASN A 26 7.55 4.24 8.29
CA ASN A 26 6.25 4.51 8.91
C ASN A 26 5.56 5.78 8.36
N CYS A 27 5.78 6.04 7.07
CA CYS A 27 5.19 7.17 6.37
C CYS A 27 3.96 6.72 5.57
N LEU A 28 2.88 7.50 5.67
CA LEU A 28 1.66 7.32 4.90
C LEU A 28 1.84 8.00 3.55
N CYS A 29 1.59 7.24 2.50
CA CYS A 29 1.40 7.76 1.17
C CYS A 29 -0.06 8.21 1.00
N VAL A 30 -0.28 9.35 0.35
CA VAL A 30 -1.62 9.84 0.03
C VAL A 30 -1.89 9.48 -1.42
N HIS A 31 -2.90 8.66 -1.69
CA HIS A 31 -3.29 8.17 -3.04
C HIS A 31 -2.27 7.28 -3.78
N GLY A 32 -1.31 6.66 -3.10
CA GLY A 32 -0.32 5.82 -3.78
C GLY A 32 0.73 6.60 -4.58
N GLU A 33 0.83 7.92 -4.39
CA GLU A 33 1.83 8.80 -5.00
C GLU A 33 2.86 9.31 -3.96
N ILE A 34 4.15 9.33 -4.34
CA ILE A 34 5.18 9.98 -3.54
C ILE A 34 5.32 11.44 -3.95
N GLU A 35 4.54 12.31 -3.29
CA GLU A 35 4.75 13.75 -3.45
C GLU A 35 6.15 14.16 -2.96
N ASP A 36 6.82 15.01 -3.75
CA ASP A 36 8.15 15.58 -3.51
C ASP A 36 9.34 14.60 -3.52
N LEU A 37 9.15 13.31 -3.85
CA LEU A 37 10.24 12.39 -4.19
C LEU A 37 10.36 12.28 -5.72
N ASN A 38 11.34 12.98 -6.28
CA ASN A 38 11.62 12.99 -7.72
C ASN A 38 13.14 12.89 -7.99
N ASP A 39 13.54 13.02 -9.24
CA ASP A 39 14.93 13.00 -9.70
C ASP A 39 15.79 14.18 -9.19
N THR A 40 15.23 15.06 -8.36
CA THR A 40 15.98 16.12 -7.67
C THR A 40 16.96 15.55 -6.64
N PHE A 41 16.71 14.34 -6.12
CA PHE A 41 17.58 13.61 -5.21
C PHE A 41 18.77 12.97 -5.94
N LYS A 42 19.62 13.82 -6.53
CA LYS A 42 20.73 13.39 -7.40
C LYS A 42 21.86 12.71 -6.65
N GLU A 43 22.09 13.08 -5.40
CA GLU A 43 23.16 12.53 -4.54
C GLU A 43 22.65 11.43 -3.60
N LEU A 44 21.39 11.02 -3.73
CA LEU A 44 20.80 10.03 -2.84
C LEU A 44 21.41 8.65 -3.11
N GLU A 45 22.13 8.12 -2.12
CA GLU A 45 22.78 6.82 -2.15
C GLU A 45 22.01 5.76 -1.36
N PHE A 46 21.26 6.19 -0.34
CA PHE A 46 20.46 5.31 0.52
C PHE A 46 19.02 5.79 0.65
N LEU A 47 18.08 4.90 0.38
CA LEU A 47 16.65 5.11 0.58
C LEU A 47 16.08 3.96 1.42
N SER A 48 15.46 4.27 2.55
CA SER A 48 14.68 3.31 3.35
C SER A 48 13.21 3.69 3.32
N MET A 49 12.35 2.72 3.00
CA MET A 49 10.90 2.87 3.05
C MET A 49 10.28 1.62 3.69
N ALA A 50 10.14 1.63 5.00
CA ALA A 50 9.33 0.64 5.72
C ALA A 50 7.87 1.10 5.78
N ILE A 51 6.91 0.29 5.30
CA ILE A 51 5.45 0.55 5.30
C ILE A 51 5.02 1.51 4.17
N VAL A 52 5.32 1.15 2.93
CA VAL A 52 4.72 1.78 1.75
C VAL A 52 4.13 0.69 0.87
N GLU A 53 2.90 0.91 0.41
CA GLU A 53 2.24 0.00 -0.55
C GLU A 53 3.19 -0.28 -1.71
N LEU A 54 3.32 -1.55 -2.14
CA LEU A 54 4.16 -1.94 -3.27
C LEU A 54 3.85 -1.14 -4.55
N SER A 55 2.61 -0.65 -4.69
CA SER A 55 2.12 0.28 -5.71
C SER A 55 3.03 1.50 -5.90
N LEU A 56 3.66 1.95 -4.81
CA LEU A 56 4.52 3.12 -4.77
C LEU A 56 5.87 2.90 -5.46
N LEU A 57 6.34 1.64 -5.48
CA LEU A 57 7.60 1.27 -6.12
C LEU A 57 7.56 1.52 -7.62
N ALA A 58 6.38 1.36 -8.24
CA ALA A 58 6.16 1.63 -9.66
C ALA A 58 6.20 3.13 -10.00
N GLN A 59 5.95 4.00 -9.01
CA GLN A 59 5.99 5.46 -9.15
C GLN A 59 7.32 6.06 -8.71
N LEU A 60 8.31 5.24 -8.32
CA LEU A 60 9.61 5.74 -7.90
C LEU A 60 10.34 6.44 -9.06
N PRO A 61 10.90 7.64 -8.83
CA PRO A 61 11.71 8.32 -9.83
C PRO A 61 13.03 7.58 -10.07
N SER A 62 13.67 7.86 -11.20
CA SER A 62 14.99 7.32 -11.49
C SER A 62 16.07 7.99 -10.62
N LEU A 63 16.57 7.26 -9.63
CA LEU A 63 17.61 7.70 -8.70
C LEU A 63 18.98 7.15 -9.13
N ASN A 64 19.69 7.90 -9.98
CA ASN A 64 20.93 7.43 -10.63
C ASN A 64 22.08 7.08 -9.68
N LYS A 65 22.11 7.65 -8.48
CA LYS A 65 23.16 7.40 -7.47
C LYS A 65 22.72 6.44 -6.36
N LEU A 66 21.48 5.95 -6.42
CA LEU A 66 20.97 5.06 -5.39
C LEU A 66 21.76 3.75 -5.40
N ARG A 67 22.42 3.46 -4.28
CA ARG A 67 23.21 2.23 -4.09
C ARG A 67 22.48 1.20 -3.28
N LYS A 68 21.63 1.66 -2.36
CA LYS A 68 20.95 0.79 -1.41
C LYS A 68 19.51 1.28 -1.21
N LEU A 69 18.59 0.34 -1.41
CA LEU A 69 17.16 0.50 -1.19
C LEU A 69 16.74 -0.54 -0.16
N GLU A 70 16.24 -0.09 0.99
CA GLU A 70 15.63 -0.97 2.00
C GLU A 70 14.12 -0.80 1.98
N LEU A 71 13.43 -1.92 1.77
CA LEU A 71 11.98 -2.04 1.89
C LEU A 71 11.73 -3.02 3.02
N SER A 72 10.87 -2.67 3.97
CA SER A 72 10.40 -3.62 4.98
C SER A 72 8.94 -3.94 4.70
N ASP A 73 8.68 -5.18 4.28
CA ASP A 73 7.35 -5.73 4.15
C ASP A 73 6.73 -5.88 5.54
N ASN A 74 5.55 -5.28 5.72
CA ASN A 74 4.56 -5.82 6.65
C ASN A 74 3.69 -6.76 5.82
N ASP A 75 4.14 -8.00 5.68
CA ASP A 75 3.43 -9.12 5.05
C ASP A 75 2.26 -9.59 5.96
N ASP A 76 1.44 -8.65 6.44
CA ASP A 76 0.26 -8.92 7.28
C ASP A 76 -1.04 -8.71 6.49
N TYR A 77 -0.97 -8.78 5.16
CA TYR A 77 -2.15 -9.10 4.36
C TYR A 77 -2.39 -10.60 4.51
N VAL A 78 -3.03 -10.96 5.60
CA VAL A 78 -3.78 -12.22 5.68
C VAL A 78 -4.84 -12.11 4.58
N GLU A 79 -4.69 -12.86 3.49
CA GLU A 79 -5.85 -13.20 2.65
C GLU A 79 -6.83 -13.92 3.58
N GLU A 80 -7.83 -13.20 4.08
CA GLU A 80 -9.02 -13.82 4.63
C GLU A 80 -9.67 -14.58 3.47
N GLY A 81 -9.49 -15.90 3.49
CA GLY A 81 -9.97 -16.81 2.48
C GLY A 81 -11.47 -16.63 2.23
N GLU A 82 -11.85 -16.74 0.97
CA GLU A 82 -13.24 -16.82 0.54
C GLU A 82 -13.88 -18.08 1.18
N GLU A 83 -14.61 -17.91 2.27
CA GLU A 83 -15.57 -18.92 2.73
C GLU A 83 -16.82 -18.80 1.84
N GLU A 84 -16.85 -19.56 0.74
CA GLU A 84 -18.08 -19.81 0.00
C GLU A 84 -19.04 -20.62 0.90
N GLU A 85 -20.05 -19.96 1.47
CA GLU A 85 -21.16 -20.64 2.13
C GLU A 85 -22.04 -21.34 1.06
N GLU A 86 -21.90 -22.67 0.94
CA GLU A 86 -22.89 -23.51 0.28
C GLU A 86 -24.21 -23.50 1.09
N GLU A 87 -25.15 -22.62 0.74
CA GLU A 87 -26.54 -22.78 1.17
C GLU A 87 -27.19 -23.91 0.36
N LYS A 88 -27.38 -25.06 1.02
CA LYS A 88 -28.16 -26.20 0.52
C LYS A 88 -29.66 -25.91 0.52
N GLU A 89 -30.29 -26.48 -0.50
CA GLU A 89 -31.71 -26.52 -0.82
C GLU A 89 -32.64 -26.78 0.37
N GLU A 90 -33.76 -26.04 0.45
CA GLU A 90 -35.03 -26.59 0.91
C GLU A 90 -36.14 -26.22 -0.08
N GLU A 91 -36.37 -27.17 -0.98
CA GLU A 91 -37.54 -27.34 -1.84
C GLU A 91 -38.82 -27.51 -0.99
N ASN A 92 -39.52 -26.42 -0.70
CA ASN A 92 -40.89 -26.51 -0.21
C ASN A 92 -41.85 -26.69 -1.39
N ALA A 93 -42.03 -27.94 -1.80
CA ALA A 93 -43.17 -28.39 -2.58
C ALA A 93 -44.10 -29.20 -1.67
N GLU A 94 -45.00 -28.52 -0.96
CA GLU A 94 -46.24 -29.12 -0.46
C GLU A 94 -47.36 -28.44 -1.25
N ASP A 95 -47.67 -28.98 -2.42
CA ASP A 95 -48.67 -30.04 -2.64
C ASP A 95 -50.09 -29.50 -2.45
N ASP A 96 -50.69 -29.28 -3.61
CA ASP A 96 -52.03 -28.80 -3.86
C ASP A 96 -53.00 -29.96 -3.53
N GLY A 97 -53.54 -29.94 -2.32
CA GLY A 97 -54.57 -30.87 -1.87
C GLY A 97 -55.90 -30.15 -1.73
N GLU A 98 -56.59 -29.95 -2.84
CA GLU A 98 -58.04 -29.74 -2.88
C GLU A 98 -58.75 -30.80 -2.02
N GLU A 99 -59.56 -30.43 -1.04
CA GLU A 99 -60.78 -31.20 -0.74
C GLU A 99 -61.96 -30.26 -0.45
N GLU A 100 -62.94 -30.42 -1.32
CA GLU A 100 -64.26 -29.80 -1.37
C GLU A 100 -65.16 -30.21 -0.19
N ASP A 101 -66.12 -29.33 0.09
CA ASP A 101 -67.49 -29.60 0.58
C ASP A 101 -67.76 -30.67 1.66
N ASN A 102 -68.24 -30.21 2.83
CA ASN A 102 -69.54 -30.65 3.38
C ASN A 102 -70.07 -29.71 4.49
#